data_AF-F2JXH9-F1
#
_entry.id   AF-F2JXH9-F1
#
_cell.length_a   1.000
_cell.length_b   1.000
_cell.length_c   1.000
_cell.angle_alpha   90.00
_cell.angle_beta   90.00
_cell.angle_gamma   90.00
#
_symmetry.space_group_name_H-M   'P 1'
#
loop_
_entity.id
_entity.type
_entity.pdbx_description
1 polymer ?
#
loop_
_entity_poly.entity_id
_entity_poly.type
_entity_poly.pdbx_seq_one_letter_code
_entity_poly.pdbx_strand_id
1 'polypeptide(L)'
;MNSLLEHALSSLNTQLEEANIPPQLVDSFQRELQQREASMNELIAARESGELSLSEFENELERERKVIEAEMLSQQIATKSVIQNAVNKVFHTLTDRIV
;
A
#
# COMPACT_ATOMS: atom_id res chain seq x y z
N MET A 1 6.57 -19.07 7.75
CA MET A 1 6.73 -17.66 7.36
C MET A 1 8.06 -17.58 6.62
N ASN A 2 8.08 -17.02 5.42
CA ASN A 2 9.26 -17.07 4.54
C ASN A 2 10.29 -16.02 4.99
N SER A 3 11.52 -16.44 5.31
CA SER A 3 12.56 -15.56 5.85
C SER A 3 12.93 -14.41 4.91
N LEU A 4 12.82 -14.59 3.60
CA LEU A 4 13.10 -13.54 2.62
C LEU A 4 12.09 -12.40 2.72
N LEU A 5 10.81 -12.75 2.85
CA LEU A 5 9.72 -11.78 2.95
C LEU A 5 9.79 -11.01 4.28
N GLU A 6 10.09 -11.70 5.38
CA GLU A 6 10.32 -11.07 6.68
C GLU A 6 11.46 -10.06 6.66
N HIS A 7 12.59 -10.41 6.04
CA HIS A 7 13.72 -9.51 5.89
C HIS A 7 13.38 -8.28 5.03
N ALA A 8 12.64 -8.48 3.93
CA ALA A 8 12.20 -7.38 3.07
C ALA A 8 11.25 -6.42 3.80
N LEU A 9 10.26 -6.94 4.53
CA LEU A 9 9.32 -6.13 5.32
C LEU A 9 10.02 -5.38 6.46
N SER A 10 10.98 -6.02 7.13
CA SER A 10 11.78 -5.37 8.17
C SER A 10 12.61 -4.20 7.61
N SER A 11 13.31 -4.41 6.50
CA SER A 11 14.08 -3.34 5.83
C SER A 11 13.20 -2.17 5.40
N LEU A 12 12.00 -2.47 4.91
CA LEU A 12 11.03 -1.47 4.50
C LEU A 12 10.55 -0.62 5.68
N ASN A 13 10.26 -1.24 6.83
CA ASN A 13 9.89 -0.50 8.04
C ASN A 13 11.00 0.47 8.49
N THR A 14 12.27 0.04 8.47
CA THR A 14 13.39 0.94 8.77
C THR A 14 13.43 2.14 7.82
N GLN A 15 13.25 1.92 6.52
CA GLN A 15 13.24 3.02 5.54
C GLN A 15 12.07 4.01 5.75
N LEU A 16 10.90 3.50 6.15
CA LEU A 16 9.74 4.34 6.43
C LEU A 16 9.93 5.20 7.69
N GLU A 17 10.56 4.63 8.73
CA GLU A 17 10.95 5.36 9.94
C GLU A 17 11.96 6.47 9.63
N GLU A 18 13.01 6.16 8.84
CA GLU A 18 14.03 7.12 8.43
C GLU A 18 13.46 8.26 7.58
N ALA A 19 12.48 7.97 6.73
CA ALA A 19 11.82 8.95 5.87
C ALA A 19 10.82 9.86 6.63
N ASN A 20 10.57 9.61 7.92
CA ASN A 20 9.65 10.37 8.76
C ASN A 20 8.24 10.51 8.13
N ILE A 21 7.77 9.43 7.51
CA ILE A 21 6.45 9.36 6.88
C ILE A 21 5.37 9.43 7.98
N PRO A 22 4.24 10.14 7.77
CA PRO A 22 3.17 10.19 8.76
C PRO A 22 2.71 8.76 9.16
N PRO A 23 2.50 8.46 10.46
CA PRO A 23 2.16 7.12 10.91
C PRO A 23 0.93 6.53 10.23
N GLN A 24 -0.05 7.38 9.93
CA GLN A 24 -1.29 7.03 9.23
C GLN A 24 -1.03 6.40 7.85
N LEU A 25 -0.02 6.92 7.14
CA LEU A 25 0.38 6.42 5.81
C LEU A 25 1.16 5.11 5.95
N VAL A 26 2.01 5.01 6.97
CA VAL A 26 2.73 3.76 7.31
C VAL A 26 1.73 2.65 7.63
N ASP A 27 0.75 2.91 8.49
CA ASP A 27 -0.29 1.94 8.89
C ASP A 27 -1.14 1.49 7.70
N SER A 28 -1.40 2.40 6.78
CA SER A 28 -2.21 2.11 5.58
C SER A 28 -1.43 1.25 4.60
N PHE A 29 -0.14 1.54 4.43
CA PHE A 29 0.76 0.75 3.60
C PHE A 29 1.04 -0.65 4.18
N GLN A 30 1.30 -0.75 5.49
CA GLN A 30 1.47 -2.04 6.17
C GLN A 30 0.23 -2.93 6.04
N ARG A 31 -0.98 -2.35 6.10
CA ARG A 31 -2.21 -3.10 5.87
C ARG A 31 -2.32 -3.67 4.47
N GLU A 32 -1.96 -2.91 3.44
CA GLU A 32 -1.97 -3.43 2.06
C GLU A 32 -0.93 -4.55 1.87
N LEU A 33 0.28 -4.39 2.44
CA LEU A 33 1.29 -5.44 2.43
C LEU A 33 0.84 -6.73 3.14
N GLN A 34 0.19 -6.61 4.29
CA GLN A 34 -0.36 -7.76 5.01
C GLN A 34 -1.46 -8.47 4.22
N GLN A 35 -2.32 -7.73 3.51
CA GLN A 35 -3.33 -8.34 2.64
C GLN A 35 -2.72 -9.15 1.48
N ARG A 36 -1.53 -8.74 1.04
CA ARG A 36 -0.80 -9.37 -0.07
C ARG A 36 0.24 -10.41 0.37
N GLU A 37 0.51 -10.50 1.67
CA GLU A 37 1.52 -11.42 2.23
C GLU A 37 1.29 -12.88 1.82
N ALA A 38 0.04 -13.35 1.83
CA ALA A 38 -0.29 -14.70 1.39
C ALA A 38 0.08 -14.93 -0.08
N SER A 39 -0.31 -14.01 -0.98
CA SER A 39 0.03 -14.08 -2.41
C SER A 39 1.54 -14.09 -2.62
N MET A 40 2.27 -13.18 -1.97
CA MET A 40 3.74 -13.13 -2.08
C MET A 40 4.41 -14.41 -1.61
N ASN A 41 3.93 -15.03 -0.52
CA ASN A 41 4.46 -16.31 -0.04
C ASN A 41 4.16 -17.45 -1.02
N GLU A 42 2.98 -17.48 -1.63
CA GLU A 42 2.63 -18.46 -2.67
C GLU A 42 3.55 -18.34 -3.89
N LEU A 43 3.85 -17.11 -4.34
CA LEU A 43 4.76 -16.89 -5.46
C LEU A 43 6.18 -17.39 -5.17
N ILE A 44 6.69 -17.13 -3.95
CA ILE A 44 8.02 -17.60 -3.57
C ILE A 44 8.03 -19.14 -3.54
N ALA A 45 7.00 -19.77 -2.97
CA ALA A 45 6.90 -21.23 -2.92
C ALA A 45 6.79 -21.86 -4.32
N ALA A 46 6.02 -21.25 -5.22
CA ALA A 46 5.91 -21.69 -6.63
C ALA A 46 7.25 -21.56 -7.37
N ARG A 47 8.05 -20.53 -7.06
CA ARG A 47 9.41 -20.38 -7.61
C ARG A 47 10.38 -21.40 -7.05
N GLU A 48 10.33 -21.67 -5.74
CA GLU A 48 11.21 -22.63 -5.05
C GLU A 48 10.93 -24.08 -5.49
N SER A 49 9.66 -24.42 -5.72
CA SER A 49 9.24 -25.73 -6.23
C SER A 49 9.49 -25.92 -7.73
N GLY A 50 9.83 -24.85 -8.46
CA GLY A 50 10.07 -24.87 -9.90
C GLY A 50 8.80 -24.85 -10.74
N GLU A 51 7.63 -24.58 -10.14
CA GLU A 51 6.36 -24.36 -10.84
C GLU A 51 6.38 -23.06 -11.66
N LEU A 52 7.16 -22.06 -11.22
CA LEU A 52 7.43 -20.84 -11.98
C LEU A 52 8.89 -20.79 -12.44
N SER A 53 9.09 -20.47 -13.72
CA SER A 53 10.39 -20.00 -14.20
C SER A 53 10.76 -18.65 -13.58
N LEU A 54 12.02 -18.26 -13.69
CA LEU A 54 12.46 -16.95 -13.19
C LEU A 54 11.69 -15.80 -13.84
N SER A 55 11.48 -15.86 -15.17
CA SER A 55 10.77 -14.81 -15.89
C SER A 55 9.30 -14.71 -15.49
N GLU A 56 8.63 -15.84 -15.24
CA GLU A 56 7.23 -15.84 -14.78
C GLU A 56 7.12 -15.28 -13.37
N PHE A 57 8.03 -15.66 -12.48
CA PHE A 57 8.10 -15.13 -11.13
C PHE A 57 8.34 -13.60 -11.11
N GLU A 58 9.27 -13.10 -11.92
CA GLU A 58 9.53 -11.66 -12.04
C GLU A 58 8.32 -10.89 -12.58
N ASN A 59 7.63 -11.43 -13.59
CA ASN A 59 6.41 -10.83 -14.12
C ASN A 59 5.31 -10.75 -13.06
N GLU A 60 5.18 -11.79 -12.24
CA GLU A 60 4.14 -11.88 -11.22
C GLU A 60 4.44 -11.00 -10.00
N LEU A 61 5.72 -10.87 -9.62
CA LEU A 61 6.15 -9.85 -8.64
C LEU A 61 5.86 -8.43 -9.13
N GLU A 62 6.12 -8.14 -10.40
CA GLU A 62 5.81 -6.83 -10.99
C GLU A 62 4.30 -6.58 -11.04
N ARG A 63 3.50 -7.63 -11.23
CA ARG A 63 2.04 -7.55 -11.12
C ARG A 63 1.61 -7.18 -9.70
N GLU A 64 2.11 -7.88 -8.68
CA GLU A 64 1.80 -7.59 -7.27
C GLU A 64 2.23 -6.16 -6.87
N ARG A 65 3.40 -5.70 -7.35
CA ARG A 65 3.85 -4.32 -7.14
C ARG A 65 2.85 -3.30 -7.69
N LYS A 66 2.35 -3.50 -8.91
CA LYS A 66 1.35 -2.62 -9.53
C LYS A 66 0.01 -2.63 -8.82
N VAL A 67 -0.38 -3.77 -8.26
CA VAL A 67 -1.62 -3.90 -7.48
C VAL A 67 -1.52 -3.08 -6.20
N ILE A 68 -0.43 -3.23 -5.43
CA ILE A 68 -0.17 -2.43 -4.23
C ILE A 68 -0.17 -0.94 -4.56
N GLU A 69 0.49 -0.55 -5.66
CA GLU A 69 0.51 0.84 -6.14
C GLU A 69 -0.91 1.39 -6.41
N ALA A 70 -1.75 0.61 -7.08
CA ALA A 70 -3.14 0.99 -7.36
C ALA A 70 -4.00 1.10 -6.09
N GLU A 71 -3.81 0.20 -5.13
CA GLU A 71 -4.49 0.22 -3.84
C GLU A 71 -4.11 1.47 -3.03
N MET A 72 -2.82 1.77 -2.96
CA MET A 72 -2.32 2.99 -2.30
C MET A 72 -2.87 4.27 -2.95
N LEU A 73 -2.87 4.36 -4.28
CA LEU A 73 -3.43 5.51 -4.99
C LEU A 73 -4.92 5.68 -4.68
N SER A 74 -5.67 4.59 -4.64
CA SER A 74 -7.09 4.60 -4.31
C SER A 74 -7.34 5.14 -2.90
N GLN A 75 -6.54 4.71 -1.92
CA GLN A 75 -6.63 5.22 -0.55
C GLN A 75 -6.26 6.70 -0.43
N GLN A 76 -5.24 7.16 -1.15
CA GLN A 76 -4.87 8.58 -1.19
C GLN A 76 -6.01 9.44 -1.74
N ILE A 77 -6.65 8.98 -2.83
CA ILE A 77 -7.81 9.65 -3.43
C ILE A 77 -8.98 9.69 -2.45
N ALA A 78 -9.28 8.57 -1.78
CA ALA A 78 -10.34 8.51 -0.77
C ALA A 78 -10.10 9.50 0.37
N THR A 79 -8.88 9.51 0.92
CA THR A 79 -8.47 10.44 1.99
C THR A 79 -8.61 11.89 1.55
N LYS A 80 -8.10 12.23 0.36
CA LYS A 80 -8.23 13.58 -0.22
C LYS A 80 -9.70 13.99 -0.38
N SER A 81 -10.55 13.08 -0.83
CA SER A 81 -11.98 13.34 -1.03
C SER A 81 -12.71 13.62 0.29
N VAL A 82 -12.38 12.90 1.35
CA VAL A 82 -12.93 13.15 2.70
C VAL A 82 -12.57 14.55 3.18
N ILE A 83 -11.30 14.95 3.05
CA ILE A 83 -10.83 16.29 3.43
C ILE A 83 -11.53 17.36 2.57
N GLN A 84 -11.63 17.16 1.26
CA GLN A 84 -12.27 18.10 0.36
C GLN A 84 -13.74 18.31 0.71
N ASN A 85 -14.46 17.25 1.07
CA ASN A 85 -15.86 17.36 1.52
C ASN A 85 -15.98 18.16 2.83
N ALA A 86 -15.06 17.98 3.77
CA ALA A 86 -15.04 18.77 5.00
C ALA A 86 -14.79 20.27 4.72
N VAL A 87 -13.81 20.57 3.86
CA VAL A 87 -13.53 21.94 3.40
C VAL A 87 -14.77 22.55 2.74
N ASN A 88 -15.38 21.84 1.79
CA ASN A 88 -16.56 22.34 1.08
C ASN A 88 -17.74 22.66 2.02
N LYS A 89 -17.94 21.86 3.08
CA LYS A 89 -18.97 22.12 4.11
C LYS A 89 -18.68 23.39 4.92
N VAL A 90 -17.42 23.62 5.29
CA VAL A 90 -17.00 24.85 5.98
C VAL A 90 -17.31 26.07 5.12
N PHE A 91 -16.93 26.05 3.84
CA PHE A 91 -17.19 27.16 2.93
C PHE A 91 -18.68 27.38 2.67
N HIS A 92 -19.47 26.32 2.48
CA HIS A 92 -20.94 26.46 2.38
C HIS A 92 -21.55 27.13 3.61
N THR A 93 -21.17 26.69 4.81
CA THR A 93 -21.68 27.26 6.07
C THR A 93 -21.36 28.76 6.20
N LEU A 94 -20.19 29.18 5.71
CA LEU A 94 -19.80 30.59 5.71
C LEU A 94 -20.63 31.40 4.71
N THR A 95 -20.88 30.86 3.51
CA THR A 95 -21.72 31.50 2.51
C THR A 95 -23.18 31.62 2.97
N ASP A 96 -23.74 30.55 3.56
CA ASP A 96 -25.12 30.51 4.07
C ASP A 96 -25.37 31.50 5.23
N ARG A 97 -24.31 32.01 5.88
CA ARG A 97 -24.41 33.01 6.96
C ARG A 97 -24.28 34.46 6.49
N ILE A 98 -23.77 34.69 5.29
CA ILE A 98 -23.50 36.02 4.73
C ILE A 98 -24.58 36.43 3.71
N VAL A 99 -25.26 35.47 3.10
CA VAL A 99 -26.47 35.67 2.28
C VAL A 99 -27.71 35.61 3.17
#